data_AF-A0A3M2BXH8-F1
#
_entry.id   AF-A0A3M2BXH8-F1
#
_cell.length_a   1.000
_cell.length_b   1.000
_cell.length_c   1.000
_cell.angle_alpha   90.00
_cell.angle_beta   90.00
_cell.angle_gamma   90.00
#
_symmetry.space_group_name_H-M   'P 1'
#
loop_
_entity.id
_entity.type
_entity.pdbx_description
1 polymer ?
#
loop_
_entity_poly.entity_id
_entity_poly.type
_entity_poly.pdbx_seq_one_letter_code
_entity_poly.pdbx_strand_id
1 'polypeptide(L)'
;MVVGRSPMRAAFWGVVVALASAWLRPATRPGGRGLARAVESAARGAVQVAAACAAAGIVVGVASLTGIGLRMSELIVAVSGGSLPVALVLTAAGSVVLGMGLPTTAAYVVLAALGAPGLIELGVAPLAAHLFIFYFGAISNVTPPVSLAAYAAAGVAGAPATRTAVTAFVLAGAGVFVPFLFVYEPGLLLAAPPLEVVESAAVASAAVLALAAAGVGHARRPLGGWERGALVGAALAVAGSGLVGDLVAVFVIGSILLRPPTRPS
;
A
#
# COMPACT_ATOMS: atom_id res chain seq x y z
N MET A 1 4.22 -10.22 14.06
CA MET A 1 5.12 -9.18 14.56
C MET A 1 4.71 -8.67 15.95
N VAL A 2 3.41 -8.47 16.24
CA VAL A 2 2.88 -8.05 17.57
C VAL A 2 3.30 -8.93 18.77
N VAL A 3 3.56 -10.23 18.57
CA VAL A 3 3.98 -11.18 19.63
C VAL A 3 5.38 -11.75 19.37
N GLY A 4 6.24 -11.04 18.62
CA GLY A 4 7.56 -11.53 18.22
C GLY A 4 7.54 -12.78 17.30
N ARG A 5 6.37 -13.17 16.79
CA ARG A 5 6.23 -14.30 15.86
C ARG A 5 6.55 -13.88 14.43
N SER A 6 7.25 -14.77 13.72
CA SER A 6 7.64 -14.57 12.33
C SER A 6 6.43 -14.42 11.39
N PRO A 7 6.55 -13.67 10.28
CA PRO A 7 5.50 -13.53 9.27
C PRO A 7 5.03 -14.88 8.72
N MET A 8 5.96 -15.82 8.57
CA MET A 8 5.69 -17.18 8.07
C MET A 8 4.74 -17.96 9.00
N ARG A 9 4.85 -17.76 10.32
CA ARG A 9 3.91 -18.35 11.28
C ARG A 9 2.52 -17.73 11.16
N ALA A 10 2.42 -16.42 10.92
CA ALA A 10 1.13 -15.77 10.72
C ALA A 10 0.43 -16.27 9.45
N ALA A 11 1.18 -16.44 8.36
CA ALA A 11 0.67 -17.02 7.12
C ALA A 11 0.17 -18.46 7.32
N PHE A 12 0.92 -19.29 8.04
CA PHE A 12 0.50 -20.65 8.39
C PHE A 12 -0.84 -20.67 9.14
N TRP A 13 -0.96 -19.87 10.21
CA TRP A 13 -2.22 -19.77 10.96
C TRP A 13 -3.37 -19.20 10.11
N GLY A 14 -3.08 -18.29 9.19
CA GLY A 14 -4.05 -17.79 8.22
C GLY A 14 -4.62 -18.90 7.32
N VAL A 15 -3.76 -19.78 6.80
CA VAL A 15 -4.20 -20.94 6.01
C VAL A 15 -5.03 -21.91 6.86
N VAL A 16 -4.60 -22.19 8.09
CA VAL A 16 -5.34 -23.08 9.01
C VAL A 16 -6.72 -22.51 9.33
N VAL A 17 -6.83 -21.21 9.64
CA VAL A 17 -8.10 -20.54 9.93
C VAL A 17 -8.99 -20.48 8.69
N ALA A 18 -8.42 -20.21 7.50
CA ALA A 18 -9.16 -20.23 6.24
C ALA A 18 -9.76 -21.62 5.96
N LEU A 19 -8.98 -22.69 6.14
CA LEU A 19 -9.47 -24.05 5.97
C LEU A 19 -10.53 -24.42 7.02
N ALA A 20 -10.30 -24.06 8.28
CA ALA A 20 -11.25 -24.27 9.36
C ALA A 20 -12.59 -23.54 9.10
N SER A 21 -12.53 -22.27 8.68
CA SER A 21 -13.72 -21.48 8.34
C SER A 21 -14.47 -22.01 7.13
N ALA A 22 -13.77 -22.54 6.12
CA ALA A 22 -14.39 -23.25 5.00
C ALA A 22 -15.14 -24.51 5.47
N TRP A 23 -14.65 -25.18 6.53
CA TRP A 23 -15.31 -26.32 7.15
C TRP A 23 -16.48 -25.97 8.07
N LEU A 24 -16.53 -24.75 8.61
CA LEU A 24 -17.66 -24.31 9.43
C LEU A 24 -18.92 -24.05 8.61
N ARG A 25 -18.80 -23.70 7.32
CA ARG A 25 -19.94 -23.43 6.42
C ARG A 25 -20.24 -24.63 5.52
N PRO A 26 -21.41 -25.29 5.65
CA PRO A 26 -21.75 -26.47 4.85
C PRO A 26 -21.66 -26.24 3.33
N ALA A 27 -22.02 -25.04 2.86
CA ALA A 27 -21.99 -24.68 1.45
C ALA A 27 -20.57 -24.56 0.85
N THR A 28 -19.53 -24.33 1.68
CA THR A 28 -18.15 -24.14 1.22
C THR A 28 -17.21 -25.25 1.68
N ARG A 29 -17.72 -26.32 2.29
CA ARG A 29 -16.91 -27.45 2.79
C ARG A 29 -16.17 -28.14 1.64
N PRO A 30 -14.84 -28.02 1.53
CA PRO A 30 -14.10 -28.83 0.58
C PRO A 30 -14.19 -30.32 0.95
N GLY A 31 -14.74 -31.13 0.06
CA GLY A 31 -14.54 -32.58 0.08
C GLY A 31 -13.11 -32.95 -0.33
N GLY A 32 -12.75 -34.24 -0.27
CA GLY A 32 -11.38 -34.70 -0.58
C GLY A 32 -10.84 -34.26 -1.95
N ARG A 33 -11.68 -34.29 -2.99
CA ARG A 33 -11.32 -33.78 -4.33
C ARG A 33 -11.13 -32.26 -4.35
N GLY A 34 -11.91 -31.52 -3.57
CA GLY A 34 -11.77 -30.06 -3.45
C GLY A 34 -10.47 -29.69 -2.74
N LEU A 35 -10.10 -30.42 -1.69
CA LEU A 35 -8.83 -30.23 -1.00
C LEU A 35 -7.64 -30.57 -1.91
N ALA A 36 -7.70 -31.67 -2.65
CA ALA A 36 -6.65 -32.04 -3.60
C ALA A 36 -6.44 -30.95 -4.67
N ARG A 37 -7.52 -30.40 -5.24
CA ARG A 37 -7.44 -29.27 -6.19
C ARG A 37 -6.87 -28.00 -5.54
N ALA A 38 -7.21 -27.72 -4.29
CA ALA A 38 -6.68 -26.56 -3.57
C ALA A 38 -5.17 -26.69 -3.30
N VAL A 39 -4.70 -27.90 -2.97
CA VAL A 39 -3.26 -28.18 -2.84
C VAL A 39 -2.55 -28.07 -4.19
N GLU A 40 -3.16 -28.60 -5.26
CA GLU A 40 -2.60 -28.50 -6.61
C GLU A 40 -2.49 -27.04 -7.08
N SER A 41 -3.53 -26.22 -6.88
CA SER A 41 -3.51 -24.81 -7.25
C SER A 41 -2.50 -24.02 -6.41
N ALA A 42 -2.39 -24.31 -5.11
CA ALA A 42 -1.37 -23.74 -4.23
C ALA A 42 0.05 -24.11 -4.69
N ALA A 43 0.28 -25.37 -5.09
CA ALA A 43 1.58 -25.83 -5.60
C ALA A 43 1.96 -25.12 -6.91
N ARG A 44 1.02 -25.00 -7.86
CA ARG A 44 1.23 -24.25 -9.12
C ARG A 44 1.57 -22.78 -8.85
N GLY A 45 0.83 -22.13 -7.94
CA GLY A 45 1.12 -20.76 -7.53
C GLY A 45 2.49 -20.61 -6.86
N ALA A 46 2.88 -21.57 -6.01
CA ALA A 46 4.18 -21.57 -5.34
C ALA A 46 5.35 -21.69 -6.33
N VAL A 47 5.23 -22.51 -7.39
CA VAL A 47 6.25 -22.63 -8.43
C VAL A 47 6.46 -21.30 -9.17
N GLN A 48 5.37 -20.58 -9.49
CA GLN A 48 5.47 -19.26 -10.13
C GLN A 48 6.20 -18.25 -9.24
N VAL A 49 5.87 -18.22 -7.94
CA VAL A 49 6.55 -17.35 -6.97
C VAL A 49 8.02 -17.75 -6.81
N ALA A 50 8.32 -19.05 -6.73
CA ALA A 50 9.70 -19.54 -6.61
C ALA A 50 10.56 -19.14 -7.81
N ALA A 51 10.05 -19.27 -9.03
CA ALA A 51 10.74 -18.84 -10.24
C ALA A 51 11.00 -17.33 -10.26
N ALA A 52 10.01 -16.53 -9.86
CA ALA A 52 10.16 -15.08 -9.74
C ALA A 52 11.20 -14.69 -8.67
N CYS A 53 11.18 -15.34 -7.51
CA CYS A 53 12.16 -15.14 -6.45
C CYS A 53 13.57 -15.57 -6.88
N ALA A 54 13.73 -16.65 -7.63
CA ALA A 54 15.02 -17.09 -8.15
C ALA A 54 15.61 -16.05 -9.11
N ALA A 55 14.82 -15.55 -10.07
CA ALA A 55 15.24 -14.50 -10.98
C ALA A 55 15.59 -13.20 -10.24
N ALA A 56 14.73 -12.77 -9.30
CA ALA A 56 14.99 -11.58 -8.50
C ALA A 56 16.22 -11.75 -7.59
N GLY A 57 16.48 -12.96 -7.09
CA GLY A 57 17.67 -13.28 -6.31
C GLY A 57 18.98 -13.10 -7.10
N ILE A 58 18.98 -13.41 -8.41
CA ILE A 58 20.11 -13.12 -9.29
C ILE A 58 20.33 -11.61 -9.39
N VAL A 59 19.25 -10.83 -9.59
CA VAL A 59 19.32 -9.36 -9.65
C VAL A 59 19.86 -8.79 -8.34
N VAL A 60 19.37 -9.26 -7.19
CA VAL A 60 19.85 -8.83 -5.87
C VAL A 60 21.32 -9.23 -5.68
N GLY A 61 21.72 -10.44 -6.07
CA GLY A 61 23.11 -10.90 -6.00
C GLY A 61 24.05 -10.03 -6.83
N VAL A 62 23.69 -9.72 -8.08
CA VAL A 62 24.45 -8.79 -8.93
C VAL A 62 24.46 -7.39 -8.32
N ALA A 63 23.33 -6.91 -7.81
CA ALA A 63 23.24 -5.58 -7.19
C ALA A 63 24.11 -5.44 -5.94
N SER A 64 24.19 -6.51 -5.12
CA SER A 64 25.07 -6.57 -3.96
C SER A 64 26.54 -6.64 -4.37
N LEU A 65 26.91 -7.48 -5.35
CA LEU A 65 28.30 -7.62 -5.80
C LEU A 65 28.83 -6.36 -6.50
N THR A 66 27.98 -5.65 -7.24
CA THR A 66 28.33 -4.40 -7.94
C THR A 66 28.26 -3.17 -7.04
N GLY A 67 27.65 -3.29 -5.86
CA GLY A 67 27.40 -2.17 -4.95
C GLY A 67 26.35 -1.18 -5.43
N ILE A 68 25.60 -1.49 -6.49
CA ILE A 68 24.62 -0.55 -7.06
C ILE A 68 23.50 -0.22 -6.07
N GLY A 69 23.11 -1.15 -5.19
CA GLY A 69 22.08 -0.88 -4.16
C GLY A 69 22.51 0.18 -3.15
N LEU A 70 23.77 0.12 -2.69
CA LEU A 70 24.36 1.18 -1.86
C LEU A 70 24.44 2.49 -2.62
N ARG A 71 24.91 2.48 -3.87
CA ARG A 71 24.99 3.70 -4.69
C ARG A 71 23.63 4.35 -4.94
N MET A 72 22.58 3.56 -5.16
CA MET A 72 21.22 4.07 -5.32
C MET A 72 20.69 4.65 -4.01
N SER A 73 20.99 4.02 -2.87
CA SER A 73 20.65 4.54 -1.54
C SER A 73 21.37 5.86 -1.25
N GLU A 74 22.68 5.94 -1.52
CA GLU A 74 23.48 7.17 -1.43
C GLU A 74 22.93 8.27 -2.34
N LEU A 75 22.50 7.92 -3.56
CA LEU A 75 21.89 8.88 -4.49
C LEU A 75 20.58 9.45 -3.96
N ILE A 76 19.71 8.60 -3.38
CA ILE A 76 18.46 9.06 -2.76
C ILE A 76 18.77 10.03 -1.61
N VAL A 77 19.71 9.67 -0.73
CA VAL A 77 20.11 10.52 0.41
C VAL A 77 20.73 11.83 -0.08
N ALA A 78 21.65 11.78 -1.05
CA ALA A 78 22.33 12.95 -1.59
C ALA A 78 21.37 13.91 -2.29
N VAL A 79 20.49 13.40 -3.17
CA VAL A 79 19.49 14.22 -3.88
C VAL A 79 18.42 14.76 -2.92
N SER A 80 18.06 14.00 -1.89
CA SER A 80 17.15 14.47 -0.85
C SER A 80 17.77 15.51 0.09
N GLY A 81 19.10 15.68 0.10
CA GLY A 81 19.81 16.53 1.05
C GLY A 81 19.62 16.09 2.51
N GLY A 82 19.35 14.80 2.76
CA GLY A 82 19.01 14.26 4.07
C GLY A 82 17.55 14.50 4.52
N SER A 83 16.71 15.10 3.67
CA SER A 83 15.30 15.34 3.98
C SER A 83 14.47 14.07 3.78
N LEU A 84 13.99 13.48 4.89
CA LEU A 84 13.15 12.27 4.85
C LEU A 84 11.91 12.42 3.93
N PRO A 85 11.10 13.49 3.99
CA PRO A 85 9.97 13.65 3.06
C PRO A 85 10.38 13.59 1.59
N VAL A 86 11.50 14.23 1.22
CA VAL A 86 12.00 14.22 -0.15
C VAL A 86 12.49 12.83 -0.54
N ALA A 87 13.22 12.15 0.34
CA ALA A 87 13.68 10.79 0.12
C ALA A 87 12.52 9.79 -0.07
N LEU A 88 11.42 9.93 0.68
CA LEU A 88 10.23 9.12 0.51
C LEU A 88 9.58 9.36 -0.87
N VAL A 89 9.48 10.62 -1.31
CA VAL A 89 8.93 10.94 -2.65
C VAL A 89 9.82 10.39 -3.77
N LEU A 90 11.14 10.53 -3.66
CA LEU A 90 12.09 9.96 -4.62
C LEU A 90 12.00 8.43 -4.66
N THR A 91 11.92 7.80 -3.48
CA THR A 91 11.79 6.35 -3.36
C THR A 91 10.46 5.85 -3.90
N ALA A 92 9.36 6.58 -3.67
CA ALA A 92 8.04 6.28 -4.22
C ALA A 92 8.05 6.35 -5.75
N ALA A 93 8.59 7.43 -6.33
CA ALA A 93 8.71 7.59 -7.77
C ALA A 93 9.56 6.47 -8.39
N GLY A 94 10.74 6.20 -7.80
CA GLY A 94 11.59 5.09 -8.24
C GLY A 94 10.89 3.73 -8.15
N SER A 95 10.15 3.49 -7.06
CA SER A 95 9.39 2.26 -6.85
C SER A 95 8.28 2.06 -7.87
N VAL A 96 7.57 3.14 -8.24
CA VAL A 96 6.55 3.09 -9.28
C VAL A 96 7.18 2.82 -10.65
N VAL A 97 8.27 3.52 -11.00
CA VAL A 97 8.93 3.38 -12.30
C VAL A 97 9.52 1.98 -12.48
N LEU A 98 10.28 1.50 -11.50
CA LEU A 98 10.94 0.20 -11.57
C LEU A 98 9.96 -0.96 -11.35
N GLY A 99 8.87 -0.73 -10.61
CA GLY A 99 7.84 -1.75 -10.35
C GLY A 99 6.87 -1.95 -11.53
N MET A 100 6.83 -1.06 -12.50
CA MET A 100 5.95 -1.18 -13.67
C MET A 100 6.33 -2.38 -14.53
N GLY A 101 5.40 -3.32 -14.71
CA GLY A 101 5.55 -4.48 -15.58
C GLY A 101 6.13 -5.74 -14.92
N LEU A 102 6.40 -5.69 -13.61
CA LEU A 102 6.85 -6.83 -12.81
C LEU A 102 5.71 -7.38 -11.93
N PRO A 103 5.65 -8.70 -11.70
CA PRO A 103 4.83 -9.26 -10.62
C PRO A 103 5.26 -8.65 -9.27
N THR A 104 4.31 -8.31 -8.40
CA THR A 104 4.56 -7.60 -7.13
C THR A 104 5.68 -8.24 -6.29
N THR A 105 5.75 -9.57 -6.26
CA THR A 105 6.82 -10.29 -5.55
C THR A 105 8.21 -10.01 -6.12
N ALA A 106 8.36 -10.02 -7.45
CA ALA A 106 9.63 -9.72 -8.11
C ALA A 106 10.00 -8.24 -7.98
N ALA A 107 9.02 -7.35 -8.16
CA ALA A 107 9.18 -5.91 -7.97
C ALA A 107 9.71 -5.60 -6.57
N TYR A 108 9.07 -6.15 -5.53
CA TYR A 108 9.48 -5.93 -4.15
C TYR A 108 10.93 -6.34 -3.88
N VAL A 109 11.35 -7.53 -4.32
CA VAL A 109 12.72 -8.03 -4.06
C VAL A 109 13.77 -7.09 -4.67
N VAL A 110 13.55 -6.64 -5.90
CA VAL A 110 14.45 -5.70 -6.59
C VAL A 110 14.43 -4.33 -5.90
N LEU A 111 13.24 -3.78 -5.66
CA LEU A 111 13.09 -2.45 -5.07
C LEU A 111 13.62 -2.38 -3.64
N ALA A 112 13.38 -3.41 -2.82
CA ALA A 112 13.87 -3.46 -1.44
C ALA A 112 15.40 -3.46 -1.40
N ALA A 113 16.06 -4.16 -2.32
CA ALA A 113 17.52 -4.17 -2.40
C ALA A 113 18.12 -2.82 -2.80
N LEU A 114 17.38 -1.98 -3.52
CA LEU A 114 17.86 -0.69 -4.02
C LEU A 114 17.45 0.51 -3.16
N GLY A 115 16.25 0.48 -2.57
CA GLY A 115 15.65 1.63 -1.87
C GLY A 115 15.53 1.49 -0.36
N ALA A 116 15.42 0.28 0.19
CA ALA A 116 15.23 0.11 1.63
C ALA A 116 16.43 0.60 2.46
N PRO A 117 17.70 0.33 2.07
CA PRO A 117 18.85 0.78 2.84
C PRO A 117 18.89 2.31 3.00
N GLY A 118 18.63 3.08 1.94
CA GLY A 118 18.62 4.54 2.00
C GLY A 118 17.54 5.12 2.93
N LEU A 119 16.35 4.53 2.97
CA LEU A 119 15.31 4.94 3.93
C LEU A 119 15.70 4.58 5.37
N ILE A 120 16.29 3.40 5.58
CA ILE A 120 16.75 2.95 6.90
C ILE A 120 17.89 3.84 7.41
N GLU A 121 18.80 4.26 6.54
CA GLU A 121 19.87 5.20 6.85
C GLU A 121 19.32 6.55 7.32
N LEU A 122 18.20 7.00 6.76
CA LEU A 122 17.48 8.20 7.18
C LEU A 122 16.62 7.99 8.45
N GLY A 123 16.75 6.86 9.13
CA GLY A 123 16.08 6.58 10.40
C GLY A 123 14.71 5.93 10.30
N VAL A 124 14.27 5.52 9.11
CA VAL A 124 13.00 4.79 8.94
C VAL A 124 13.13 3.38 9.50
N ALA A 125 12.16 2.96 10.33
CA ALA A 125 12.12 1.61 10.86
C ALA A 125 12.17 0.57 9.72
N PRO A 126 12.96 -0.52 9.82
CA PRO A 126 13.12 -1.48 8.72
C PRO A 126 11.79 -2.03 8.18
N LEU A 127 10.85 -2.34 9.08
CA LEU A 127 9.51 -2.80 8.68
C LEU A 127 8.75 -1.75 7.87
N ALA A 128 8.78 -0.49 8.31
CA ALA A 128 8.14 0.63 7.62
C ALA A 128 8.74 0.83 6.23
N ALA A 129 10.08 0.83 6.10
CA ALA A 129 10.77 0.99 4.83
C ALA A 129 10.40 -0.12 3.83
N HIS A 130 10.36 -1.38 4.29
CA HIS A 130 9.99 -2.50 3.42
C HIS A 130 8.51 -2.47 3.03
N LEU A 131 7.61 -2.10 3.95
CA LEU A 131 6.18 -1.94 3.64
C LEU A 131 5.92 -0.76 2.70
N PHE A 132 6.65 0.35 2.87
CA PHE A 132 6.59 1.51 1.99
C PHE A 132 6.90 1.10 0.54
N ILE A 133 8.03 0.42 0.35
CA ILE A 133 8.47 -0.05 -0.96
C ILE A 133 7.56 -1.13 -1.52
N PHE A 134 7.17 -2.12 -0.71
CA PHE A 134 6.24 -3.18 -1.11
C PHE A 134 4.92 -2.61 -1.61
N TYR A 135 4.36 -1.64 -0.89
CA TYR A 135 3.09 -1.03 -1.25
C TYR A 135 3.21 -0.22 -2.54
N PHE A 136 4.28 0.56 -2.72
CA PHE A 136 4.49 1.28 -3.98
C PHE A 136 4.74 0.34 -5.17
N GLY A 137 5.46 -0.78 -4.96
CA GLY A 137 5.60 -1.82 -5.97
C GLY A 137 4.32 -2.60 -6.26
N ALA A 138 3.33 -2.57 -5.36
CA ALA A 138 2.01 -3.14 -5.60
C ALA A 138 1.11 -2.16 -6.37
N ILE A 139 1.09 -0.88 -5.98
CA ILE A 139 0.24 0.15 -6.59
C ILE A 139 0.75 0.60 -7.97
N SER A 140 2.04 0.37 -8.29
CA SER A 140 2.60 0.59 -9.63
C SER A 140 1.88 -0.19 -10.74
N ASN A 141 1.22 -1.29 -10.38
CA ASN A 141 0.43 -2.07 -11.32
C ASN A 141 -0.96 -1.46 -11.61
N VAL A 142 -1.35 -0.38 -10.91
CA VAL A 142 -2.58 0.38 -11.16
C VAL A 142 -2.33 1.60 -12.04
N THR A 143 -1.09 2.12 -12.08
CA THR A 143 -0.70 3.26 -12.91
C THR A 143 -0.77 2.95 -14.42
N PRO A 144 -1.43 3.81 -15.22
CA PRO A 144 -1.24 3.81 -16.67
C PRO A 144 0.24 4.12 -16.99
N PRO A 145 0.88 3.45 -17.97
CA PRO A 145 0.29 2.64 -19.03
C PRO A 145 0.14 1.14 -18.73
N VAL A 146 0.59 0.63 -17.58
CA VAL A 146 0.64 -0.82 -17.33
C VAL A 146 -0.70 -1.40 -16.90
N SER A 147 -1.41 -0.76 -15.96
CA SER A 147 -2.77 -1.03 -15.44
C SER A 147 -3.49 -2.33 -15.90
N LEU A 148 -2.85 -3.50 -15.76
CA LEU A 148 -3.26 -4.73 -16.46
C LEU A 148 -4.64 -5.20 -16.03
N ALA A 149 -4.94 -5.09 -14.73
CA ALA A 149 -6.23 -5.45 -14.17
C ALA A 149 -7.36 -4.54 -14.70
N ALA A 150 -7.10 -3.23 -14.83
CA ALA A 150 -8.09 -2.29 -15.34
C ALA A 150 -8.37 -2.51 -16.83
N TYR A 151 -7.35 -2.85 -17.63
CA TYR A 151 -7.54 -3.17 -19.04
C TYR A 151 -8.30 -4.49 -19.25
N ALA A 152 -7.99 -5.52 -18.47
CA ALA A 152 -8.73 -6.78 -18.49
C ALA A 152 -10.20 -6.57 -18.09
N ALA A 153 -10.45 -5.80 -17.01
CA ALA A 153 -11.80 -5.47 -16.57
C ALA A 153 -12.57 -4.65 -17.62
N ALA A 154 -11.90 -3.71 -18.31
CA ALA A 154 -12.50 -2.95 -19.39
C ALA A 154 -12.94 -3.83 -20.56
N GLY A 155 -12.14 -4.84 -20.92
CA GLY A 155 -12.49 -5.82 -21.96
C GLY A 155 -13.73 -6.66 -21.61
N VAL A 156 -13.86 -7.06 -20.34
CA VAL A 156 -15.05 -7.78 -19.85
C VAL A 156 -16.28 -6.88 -19.80
N ALA A 157 -16.10 -5.61 -19.40
CA ALA A 157 -17.20 -4.65 -19.25
C ALA A 157 -17.61 -3.93 -20.55
N GLY A 158 -16.88 -4.13 -21.66
CA GLY A 158 -17.09 -3.39 -22.91
C GLY A 158 -16.80 -1.89 -22.80
N ALA A 159 -15.98 -1.47 -21.83
CA ALA A 159 -15.66 -0.06 -21.57
C ALA A 159 -14.33 0.35 -22.23
N PRO A 160 -14.11 1.65 -22.51
CA PRO A 160 -12.81 2.11 -23.03
C PRO A 160 -11.67 1.84 -22.03
N ALA A 161 -10.68 1.07 -22.45
CA ALA A 161 -9.55 0.63 -21.62
C ALA A 161 -8.83 1.79 -20.93
N THR A 162 -8.47 2.84 -21.69
CA THR A 162 -7.77 4.01 -21.16
C THR A 162 -8.59 4.78 -20.13
N ARG A 163 -9.90 4.98 -20.37
CA ARG A 163 -10.76 5.66 -19.39
C ARG A 163 -10.89 4.84 -18.12
N THR A 164 -11.07 3.53 -18.25
CA THR A 164 -11.17 2.62 -17.10
C THR A 164 -9.89 2.65 -16.26
N ALA A 165 -8.71 2.60 -16.89
CA ALA A 165 -7.43 2.68 -16.20
C ALA A 165 -7.21 4.02 -15.50
N VAL A 166 -7.56 5.14 -16.14
CA VAL A 166 -7.47 6.48 -15.52
C VAL A 166 -8.43 6.59 -14.32
N THR A 167 -9.67 6.13 -14.46
CA THR A 167 -10.64 6.13 -13.35
C THR A 167 -10.16 5.24 -12.21
N ALA A 168 -9.66 4.04 -12.49
CA ALA A 168 -9.08 3.15 -11.49
C ALA A 168 -7.89 3.79 -10.78
N PHE A 169 -7.02 4.48 -11.51
CA PHE A 169 -5.87 5.20 -10.95
C PHE A 169 -6.31 6.35 -10.04
N VAL A 170 -7.28 7.17 -10.44
CA VAL A 170 -7.82 8.25 -9.61
C VAL A 170 -8.43 7.69 -8.31
N LEU A 171 -9.17 6.58 -8.39
CA LEU A 171 -9.73 5.90 -7.22
C LEU A 171 -8.64 5.33 -6.32
N ALA A 172 -7.61 4.71 -6.90
CA ALA A 172 -6.47 4.18 -6.16
C ALA A 172 -5.55 5.27 -5.60
N GLY A 173 -5.61 6.50 -6.13
CA GLY A 173 -4.77 7.63 -5.72
C GLY A 173 -4.86 7.95 -4.23
N ALA A 174 -6.01 7.72 -3.58
CA ALA A 174 -6.14 7.85 -2.13
C ALA A 174 -5.23 6.88 -1.37
N GLY A 175 -4.98 5.70 -1.95
CA GLY A 175 -4.07 4.69 -1.41
C GLY A 175 -2.60 5.05 -1.49
N VAL A 176 -2.19 6.04 -2.31
CA VAL A 176 -0.79 6.50 -2.44
C VAL A 176 -0.25 7.09 -1.14
N PHE A 177 -1.15 7.56 -0.26
CA PHE A 177 -0.77 8.16 1.02
C PHE A 177 -0.48 7.12 2.11
N VAL A 178 -1.05 5.91 2.01
CA VAL A 178 -0.92 4.85 3.02
C VAL A 178 0.54 4.47 3.34
N PRO A 179 1.45 4.34 2.35
CA PRO A 179 2.87 4.12 2.60
C PRO A 179 3.51 5.17 3.52
N PHE A 180 3.18 6.45 3.32
CA PHE A 180 3.72 7.54 4.13
C PHE A 180 3.25 7.40 5.58
N LEU A 181 1.99 7.00 5.79
CA LEU A 181 1.50 6.70 7.12
C LEU A 181 2.26 5.55 7.78
N PHE A 182 2.70 4.51 7.07
CA PHE A 182 3.55 3.48 7.68
C PHE A 182 4.90 4.00 8.20
N VAL A 183 5.40 5.09 7.61
CA VAL A 183 6.67 5.71 8.01
C VAL A 183 6.49 6.67 9.17
N TYR A 184 5.42 7.49 9.14
CA TYR A 184 5.18 8.52 10.15
C TYR A 184 4.33 8.05 11.34
N GLU A 185 3.55 6.98 11.19
CA GLU A 185 2.65 6.41 12.21
C GLU A 185 3.02 4.95 12.54
N PRO A 186 4.03 4.71 13.40
CA PRO A 186 4.44 3.38 13.81
C PRO A 186 3.31 2.56 14.47
N GLY A 187 2.29 3.22 15.02
CA GLY A 187 1.08 2.57 15.56
C GLY A 187 0.36 1.70 14.53
N LEU A 188 0.39 2.05 13.25
CA LEU A 188 -0.16 1.23 12.16
C LEU A 188 0.58 -0.10 11.98
N LEU A 189 1.83 -0.18 12.42
CA LEU A 189 2.65 -1.38 12.33
C LEU A 189 2.44 -2.32 13.51
N LEU A 190 1.49 -2.00 14.40
CA LEU A 190 1.19 -2.75 15.62
C LEU A 190 2.43 -2.87 16.53
N ALA A 191 3.32 -1.87 16.45
CA ALA A 191 4.54 -1.75 17.21
C ALA A 191 4.41 -0.78 18.41
N ALA A 192 3.17 -0.44 18.77
CA ALA A 192 2.81 0.52 19.81
C ALA A 192 1.80 -0.09 20.81
N PRO A 193 1.57 0.52 21.98
CA PRO A 193 0.52 0.13 22.91
C PRO A 193 -0.86 0.04 22.23
N PRO A 194 -1.77 -0.85 22.67
CA PRO A 194 -3.04 -1.09 21.99
C PRO A 194 -3.90 0.17 21.77
N LEU A 195 -3.85 1.13 22.69
CA LEU A 195 -4.60 2.38 22.57
C LEU A 195 -4.09 3.24 21.42
N GLU A 196 -2.77 3.40 21.29
CA GLU A 196 -2.11 4.14 20.22
C GLU A 196 -2.34 3.47 18.86
N VAL A 197 -2.34 2.13 18.82
CA VAL A 197 -2.70 1.38 17.61
C VAL A 197 -4.11 1.72 17.12
N VAL A 198 -5.08 1.78 18.04
CA VAL A 198 -6.47 2.12 17.71
C VAL A 198 -6.58 3.56 17.24
N GLU A 199 -5.86 4.48 17.88
CA GLU A 199 -5.78 5.87 17.49
C GLU A 199 -5.19 6.05 16.09
N SER A 200 -3.97 5.55 15.83
CA SER A 200 -3.34 5.62 14.51
C SER A 200 -4.22 4.95 13.44
N ALA A 201 -4.89 3.83 13.75
CA ALA A 201 -5.82 3.19 12.82
C ALA A 201 -7.05 4.06 12.50
N ALA A 202 -7.63 4.72 13.51
CA ALA A 202 -8.78 5.61 13.33
C ALA A 202 -8.40 6.85 12.51
N VAL A 203 -7.27 7.47 12.85
CA VAL A 203 -6.76 8.68 12.18
C VAL A 203 -6.35 8.36 10.74
N ALA A 204 -5.61 7.27 10.51
CA ALA A 204 -5.25 6.82 9.16
C ALA A 204 -6.48 6.52 8.31
N SER A 205 -7.49 5.87 8.89
CA SER A 205 -8.77 5.60 8.20
C SER A 205 -9.47 6.90 7.80
N ALA A 206 -9.53 7.88 8.70
CA ALA A 206 -10.10 9.20 8.43
C ALA A 206 -9.32 9.92 7.31
N ALA A 207 -8.00 9.90 7.34
CA ALA A 207 -7.14 10.52 6.33
C ALA A 207 -7.35 9.88 4.94
N VAL A 208 -7.38 8.54 4.87
CA VAL A 208 -7.62 7.83 3.60
C VAL A 208 -9.03 8.10 3.07
N LEU A 209 -10.05 8.15 3.94
CA LEU A 209 -11.42 8.51 3.55
C LEU A 209 -11.50 9.95 3.03
N ALA A 210 -10.80 10.89 3.67
CA ALA A 210 -10.73 12.28 3.24
C ALA A 210 -10.07 12.42 1.86
N LEU A 211 -8.95 11.73 1.62
CA LEU A 211 -8.28 11.70 0.32
C LEU A 211 -9.13 11.03 -0.75
N ALA A 212 -9.84 9.95 -0.43
CA ALA A 212 -10.76 9.29 -1.35
C ALA A 212 -11.92 10.22 -1.74
N ALA A 213 -12.56 10.85 -0.75
CA ALA A 213 -13.64 11.82 -0.99
C ALA A 213 -13.15 13.03 -1.80
N ALA A 214 -11.95 13.55 -1.49
CA ALA A 214 -11.34 14.65 -2.24
C ALA A 214 -10.95 14.24 -3.67
N GLY A 215 -10.45 13.03 -3.88
CA GLY A 215 -10.11 12.49 -5.19
C GLY A 215 -11.34 12.33 -6.08
N VAL A 216 -12.39 11.70 -5.56
CA VAL A 216 -13.68 11.51 -6.23
C VAL A 216 -14.44 12.84 -6.41
N GLY A 217 -14.21 13.81 -5.53
CA GLY A 217 -14.95 15.08 -5.51
C GLY A 217 -16.36 14.96 -4.95
N HIS A 218 -16.67 13.86 -4.26
CA HIS A 218 -17.98 13.57 -3.73
C HIS A 218 -17.89 12.86 -2.37
N ALA A 219 -18.73 13.28 -1.43
CA ALA A 219 -18.95 12.61 -0.15
C ALA A 219 -20.45 12.30 0.01
N ARG A 220 -21.13 12.94 0.97
CA ARG A 220 -22.61 12.95 1.05
C ARG A 220 -23.26 13.93 0.06
N ARG A 221 -22.44 14.78 -0.55
CA ARG A 221 -22.79 15.78 -1.55
C ARG A 221 -21.56 16.05 -2.42
N PRO A 222 -21.72 16.70 -3.60
CA PRO A 222 -20.57 17.21 -4.34
C PRO A 222 -19.74 18.17 -3.48
N LEU A 223 -18.43 17.98 -3.50
CA LEU A 223 -17.47 18.78 -2.73
C LEU A 223 -16.95 19.95 -3.57
N GLY A 224 -16.97 21.15 -3.00
CA GLY A 224 -16.35 22.32 -3.63
C GLY A 224 -14.82 22.19 -3.71
N GLY A 225 -14.17 22.95 -4.60
CA GLY A 225 -12.70 22.93 -4.74
C GLY A 225 -11.97 23.23 -3.43
N TRP A 226 -12.48 24.17 -2.63
CA TRP A 226 -11.90 24.49 -1.31
C TRP A 226 -12.06 23.34 -0.31
N GLU A 227 -13.19 22.60 -0.34
CA GLU A 227 -13.44 21.47 0.58
C GLU A 227 -12.51 20.32 0.26
N ARG A 228 -12.28 20.06 -1.03
CA ARG A 228 -11.30 19.08 -1.49
C ARG A 228 -9.90 19.47 -1.04
N GLY A 229 -9.51 20.74 -1.20
CA GLY A 229 -8.23 21.25 -0.72
C GLY A 229 -8.06 21.12 0.80
N ALA A 230 -9.11 21.45 1.57
CA ALA A 230 -9.11 21.32 3.02
C ALA A 230 -9.00 19.84 3.47
N LEU A 231 -9.70 18.92 2.81
CA LEU A 231 -9.59 17.48 3.08
C LEU A 231 -8.20 16.93 2.77
N VAL A 232 -7.58 17.35 1.66
CA VAL A 232 -6.20 16.98 1.33
C VAL A 232 -5.24 17.54 2.37
N GLY A 233 -5.35 18.84 2.70
CA GLY A 233 -4.51 19.46 3.73
C GLY A 233 -4.63 18.79 5.09
N ALA A 234 -5.86 18.49 5.53
CA ALA A 234 -6.11 17.79 6.80
C ALA A 234 -5.55 16.37 6.79
N ALA A 235 -5.71 15.62 5.68
CA ALA A 235 -5.16 14.28 5.57
C ALA A 235 -3.63 14.25 5.55
N LEU A 236 -2.98 15.23 4.90
CA LEU A 236 -1.52 15.35 4.92
C LEU A 236 -0.99 15.78 6.30
N ALA A 237 -1.74 16.63 7.01
CA ALA A 237 -1.37 17.10 8.35
C ALA A 237 -1.35 15.98 9.40
N VAL A 238 -2.10 14.88 9.20
CA VAL A 238 -2.03 13.69 10.06
C VAL A 238 -0.63 13.11 10.16
N ALA A 239 0.17 13.19 9.09
CA ALA A 239 1.52 12.62 9.11
C ALA A 239 2.46 13.45 10.01
N GLY A 240 2.62 13.03 11.27
CA GLY A 240 3.63 13.58 12.20
C GLY A 240 3.19 14.80 13.02
N SER A 241 1.89 15.07 13.14
CA SER A 241 1.40 16.24 13.91
C SER A 241 1.07 15.95 15.38
N GLY A 242 1.11 14.67 15.79
CA GLY A 242 0.79 14.23 17.14
C GLY A 242 -0.67 14.46 17.51
N LEU A 243 -1.02 14.12 18.76
CA LEU A 243 -2.41 13.98 19.22
C LEU A 243 -3.29 15.22 18.97
N VAL A 244 -2.74 16.43 19.10
CA VAL A 244 -3.48 17.67 18.85
C VAL A 244 -3.76 17.87 17.35
N GLY A 245 -2.77 17.60 16.50
CA GLY A 245 -2.94 17.72 15.06
C GLY A 245 -3.88 16.65 14.51
N ASP A 246 -3.85 15.45 15.07
CA ASP A 246 -4.78 14.37 14.72
C ASP A 246 -6.22 14.71 15.07
N LEU A 247 -6.46 15.27 16.26
CA LEU A 247 -7.79 15.73 16.67
C LEU A 247 -8.30 16.86 15.75
N VAL A 248 -7.44 17.80 15.38
CA VAL A 248 -7.79 18.89 14.46
C VAL A 248 -8.10 18.33 13.08
N ALA A 249 -7.29 17.41 12.56
CA ALA A 249 -7.50 16.77 11.27
C ALA A 249 -8.82 15.98 11.24
N VAL A 250 -9.07 15.16 12.26
CA VAL A 250 -10.32 14.38 12.39
C VAL A 250 -11.52 15.32 12.50
N PHE A 251 -11.41 16.42 13.24
CA PHE A 251 -12.48 17.42 13.35
C PHE A 251 -12.78 18.07 11.99
N VAL A 252 -11.75 18.52 11.26
CA VAL A 252 -11.92 19.12 9.92
C VAL A 252 -12.56 18.11 8.97
N ILE A 253 -12.03 16.88 8.91
CA ILE A 253 -12.56 15.81 8.08
C ILE A 253 -14.03 15.52 8.43
N GLY A 254 -14.35 15.33 9.71
CA GLY A 254 -15.70 15.08 10.18
C GLY A 254 -16.66 16.23 9.85
N SER A 255 -16.24 17.47 10.06
CA SER A 255 -17.04 18.67 9.81
C SER A 255 -17.39 18.89 8.33
N ILE A 256 -16.61 18.33 7.41
CA ILE A 256 -16.86 18.39 5.96
C ILE A 256 -17.68 17.18 5.51
N LEU A 257 -17.30 15.97 5.94
CA LEU A 257 -17.95 14.73 5.51
C LEU A 257 -19.36 14.54 6.09
N LEU A 258 -19.64 15.07 7.28
CA LEU A 258 -20.94 14.92 7.95
C LEU A 258 -21.96 16.00 7.58
N ARG A 259 -21.60 16.98 6.73
CA ARG A 259 -22.54 18.04 6.30
C ARG A 259 -23.77 17.41 5.64
N PRO A 260 -24.99 17.90 5.95
CA PRO A 260 -26.21 17.36 5.39
C PRO A 260 -26.20 17.47 3.86
N PRO A 261 -26.85 16.53 3.16
CA PRO A 261 -26.98 16.60 1.71
C PRO A 261 -27.69 17.89 1.32
N THR A 262 -27.19 18.55 0.27
CA THR A 262 -27.87 19.71 -0.32
C THR A 262 -29.25 19.26 -0.77
N ARG A 263 -30.32 19.86 -0.22
CA ARG A 263 -31.69 19.58 -0.65
C ARG A 263 -31.77 19.80 -2.16
N PRO A 264 -32.39 18.89 -2.94
CA PRO A 264 -32.60 19.14 -4.35
C PRO A 264 -33.47 20.40 -4.49
N SER A 265 -32.95 21.39 -5.23
CA SER A 265 -33.70 22.55 -5.71
C SER A 265 -34.48 22.19 -6.96
#